data_AF-A0A6G2HIA4-F1
#
_entry.id   AF-A0A6G2HIA4-F1
#
_cell.length_a   1.000
_cell.length_b   1.000
_cell.length_c   1.000
_cell.angle_alpha   90.00
_cell.angle_beta   90.00
_cell.angle_gamma   90.00
#
_symmetry.space_group_name_H-M   'P 1'
#
loop_
_entity.id
_entity.type
_entity.pdbx_description
1 polymer ?
#
loop_
_entity_poly.entity_id
_entity_poly.type
_entity_poly.pdbx_seq_one_letter_code
_entity_poly.pdbx_strand_id
1 'polypeptide(L)'
;MPRGDLLRSRVVSDASTPLSTALDRELTGYATIVPQATLLLSAEARGVITFADGVPVLAYNTVTDNGGADALAELAVPGPHRVELYAVDAAALDAAHEADALRVTPGSVATELADDPALADRTREAAPDDRATADDGDDADAVAAFLEDDDRIAAIREQAREEARTRAAEWGFDDALADDAVVDDSGGDGVLANDSGGDGVLEDGSERDQPADRF
;
A
#
# COMPACT_ATOMS: atom_id res chain seq x y z
N MET A 1 -28.03 9.72 -12.18
CA MET A 1 -28.09 8.95 -10.91
C MET A 1 -29.53 8.82 -10.43
N PRO A 2 -29.95 7.63 -9.97
CA PRO A 2 -31.27 7.42 -9.39
C PRO A 2 -31.44 8.22 -8.09
N ARG A 3 -32.70 8.46 -7.67
CA ARG A 3 -32.97 9.01 -6.34
C ARG A 3 -32.83 7.90 -5.31
N GLY A 4 -31.95 8.09 -4.33
CA GLY A 4 -31.76 7.16 -3.22
C GLY A 4 -32.21 7.70 -1.86
N ASP A 5 -32.24 6.80 -0.88
CA ASP A 5 -32.53 7.11 0.51
C ASP A 5 -31.24 7.52 1.23
N LEU A 6 -31.20 8.75 1.75
CA LEU A 6 -30.04 9.28 2.45
C LEU A 6 -29.82 8.52 3.77
N LEU A 7 -28.70 7.80 3.86
CA LEU A 7 -28.29 7.06 5.06
C LEU A 7 -27.39 7.90 5.98
N ARG A 8 -26.49 8.68 5.37
CA ARG A 8 -25.49 9.45 6.10
C ARG A 8 -25.12 10.72 5.35
N SER A 9 -24.91 11.81 6.08
CA SER A 9 -24.24 13.02 5.59
C SER A 9 -23.24 13.48 6.65
N ARG A 10 -21.98 13.68 6.27
CA ARG A 10 -20.89 14.14 7.16
C ARG A 10 -19.87 14.98 6.42
N VAL A 11 -19.20 15.86 7.16
CA VAL A 11 -17.98 16.52 6.71
C VAL A 11 -16.79 15.76 7.30
N VAL A 12 -15.83 15.41 6.46
CA VAL A 12 -14.68 14.56 6.78
C VAL A 12 -13.41 15.12 6.15
N SER A 13 -12.25 14.86 6.74
CA SER A 13 -10.93 15.17 6.16
C SER A 13 -10.56 14.24 5.00
N ASP A 14 -11.04 13.00 5.07
CA ASP A 14 -10.74 11.88 4.20
C ASP A 14 -11.98 10.98 4.09
N ALA A 15 -11.99 10.07 3.12
CA ALA A 15 -13.13 9.19 2.89
C ALA A 15 -13.10 7.89 3.74
N SER A 16 -12.13 7.68 4.63
CA SER A 16 -11.90 6.37 5.26
C SER A 16 -13.10 5.91 6.08
N THR A 17 -13.64 6.79 6.93
CA THR A 17 -14.82 6.47 7.75
C THR A 17 -16.09 6.16 6.93
N PRO A 18 -16.53 7.00 5.97
CA PRO A 18 -17.71 6.68 5.18
C PRO A 18 -17.53 5.45 4.30
N LEU A 19 -16.34 5.21 3.73
CA LEU A 19 -16.06 4.01 2.93
C LEU A 19 -16.09 2.74 3.80
N SER A 20 -15.43 2.76 4.95
CA SER A 20 -15.49 1.66 5.93
C SER A 20 -16.93 1.38 6.37
N THR A 21 -17.73 2.44 6.58
CA THR A 21 -19.16 2.29 6.92
C THR A 21 -19.98 1.67 5.78
N ALA A 22 -19.67 1.99 4.52
CA ALA A 22 -20.34 1.41 3.36
C ALA A 22 -20.00 -0.07 3.22
N LEU A 23 -18.72 -0.43 3.39
CA LEU A 23 -18.24 -1.81 3.38
C LEU A 23 -18.87 -2.65 4.50
N ASP A 24 -18.78 -2.18 5.75
CA ASP A 24 -19.30 -2.89 6.93
C ASP A 24 -20.83 -3.10 6.90
N ARG A 25 -21.54 -2.29 6.11
CA ARG A 25 -23.00 -2.36 5.95
C ARG A 25 -23.44 -3.01 4.65
N GLU A 26 -22.50 -3.49 3.84
CA GLU A 26 -22.79 -4.07 2.52
C GLU A 26 -23.68 -3.11 1.69
N LEU A 27 -23.31 -1.82 1.66
CA LEU A 27 -24.11 -0.80 1.00
C LEU A 27 -24.23 -1.07 -0.51
N THR A 28 -25.45 -1.27 -0.99
CA THR A 28 -25.80 -1.09 -2.40
C THR A 28 -26.41 0.28 -2.62
N GLY A 29 -25.71 1.13 -3.37
CA GLY A 29 -25.88 2.57 -3.21
C GLY A 29 -24.89 3.44 -3.96
N TYR A 30 -24.86 4.72 -3.59
CA TYR A 30 -23.83 5.64 -4.03
C TYR A 30 -23.46 6.66 -2.96
N ALA A 31 -22.23 7.14 -3.02
CA ALA A 31 -21.74 8.28 -2.28
C ALA A 31 -21.70 9.51 -3.19
N THR A 32 -22.05 10.68 -2.67
CA THR A 32 -21.68 11.95 -3.28
C THR A 32 -20.53 12.56 -2.49
N ILE A 33 -19.57 13.15 -3.20
CA ILE A 33 -18.40 13.82 -2.61
C ILE A 33 -18.36 15.26 -3.10
N VAL A 34 -18.33 16.19 -2.16
CA VAL A 34 -18.31 17.63 -2.43
C VAL A 34 -17.23 18.30 -1.56
N PRO A 35 -16.10 18.74 -2.15
CA PRO A 35 -15.10 19.54 -1.46
C PRO A 35 -15.72 20.84 -0.90
N GLN A 36 -15.40 21.24 0.33
CA GLN A 36 -16.03 22.43 0.93
C GLN A 36 -15.66 23.75 0.25
N ALA A 37 -14.48 23.83 -0.38
CA ALA A 37 -14.02 25.03 -1.09
C ALA A 37 -14.96 25.47 -2.23
N THR A 38 -15.96 24.66 -2.57
CA THR A 38 -16.76 24.75 -3.77
C THR A 38 -18.22 25.09 -3.48
N LEU A 39 -18.59 25.17 -2.20
CA LEU A 39 -19.95 25.52 -1.76
C LEU A 39 -20.33 26.99 -2.04
N LEU A 40 -19.39 27.82 -2.48
CA LEU A 40 -19.64 29.22 -2.88
C LEU A 40 -20.13 29.37 -4.32
N LEU A 41 -20.03 28.31 -5.14
CA LEU A 41 -20.50 28.28 -6.53
C LEU A 41 -21.49 27.13 -6.66
N SER A 42 -22.80 27.43 -6.55
CA SER A 42 -23.93 26.59 -7.01
C SER A 42 -23.59 25.10 -7.20
N ALA A 43 -23.42 24.39 -6.09
CA ALA A 43 -22.81 23.06 -6.07
C ALA A 43 -23.74 21.99 -6.67
N GLU A 44 -23.57 21.72 -7.97
CA GLU A 44 -23.77 20.39 -8.52
C GLU A 44 -22.73 19.47 -7.85
N ALA A 45 -23.08 18.19 -7.60
CA ALA A 45 -22.14 17.24 -6.98
C ALA A 45 -20.78 17.28 -7.70
N ARG A 46 -19.67 16.99 -7.00
CA ARG A 46 -18.35 16.95 -7.65
C ARG A 46 -17.90 15.54 -7.98
N GLY A 47 -18.24 14.57 -7.14
CA GLY A 47 -17.99 13.16 -7.40
C GLY A 47 -19.15 12.28 -7.00
N VAL A 48 -19.33 11.20 -7.76
CA VAL A 48 -20.21 10.09 -7.44
C VAL A 48 -19.41 8.80 -7.44
N ILE A 49 -19.56 8.00 -6.40
CA ILE A 49 -18.99 6.65 -6.30
C ILE A 49 -20.14 5.70 -6.03
N THR A 50 -20.31 4.66 -6.83
CA THR A 50 -21.36 3.66 -6.54
C THR A 50 -20.78 2.43 -5.88
N PHE A 51 -21.60 1.76 -5.09
CA PHE A 51 -21.26 0.54 -4.38
C PHE A 51 -22.24 -0.57 -4.72
N ALA A 52 -21.74 -1.79 -4.81
CA ALA A 52 -22.51 -3.02 -4.76
C ALA A 52 -22.02 -3.80 -3.54
N ASP A 53 -22.92 -4.09 -2.61
CA ASP A 53 -22.63 -4.78 -1.35
C ASP A 53 -21.42 -4.21 -0.61
N GLY A 54 -21.29 -2.88 -0.62
CA GLY A 54 -20.23 -2.13 0.06
C GLY A 54 -18.93 -2.01 -0.73
N VAL A 55 -18.79 -2.73 -1.85
CA VAL A 55 -17.62 -2.69 -2.73
C VAL A 55 -17.79 -1.60 -3.80
N PRO A 56 -16.84 -0.66 -3.95
CA PRO A 56 -16.87 0.34 -5.02
C PRO A 56 -16.91 -0.32 -6.40
N VAL A 57 -17.75 0.20 -7.29
CA VAL A 57 -17.90 -0.30 -8.67
C VAL A 57 -17.46 0.72 -9.70
N LEU A 58 -17.89 1.98 -9.55
CA LEU A 58 -17.55 3.07 -10.46
C LEU A 58 -17.29 4.37 -9.71
N ALA A 59 -16.52 5.25 -10.35
CA ALA A 59 -16.37 6.64 -9.99
C ALA A 59 -16.72 7.53 -11.19
N TYR A 60 -17.30 8.70 -10.91
CA TYR A 60 -17.65 9.67 -11.93
C TYR A 60 -17.61 11.09 -11.38
N ASN A 61 -17.02 12.01 -12.14
CA ASN A 61 -16.99 13.42 -11.84
C ASN A 61 -18.00 14.16 -12.72
N THR A 62 -19.06 14.67 -12.09
CA THR A 62 -20.17 15.37 -12.76
C THR A 62 -19.80 16.73 -13.35
N VAL A 63 -18.64 17.30 -12.98
CA VAL A 63 -18.19 18.61 -13.49
C VAL A 63 -17.33 18.44 -14.75
N THR A 64 -16.42 17.47 -14.74
CA THR A 64 -15.50 17.20 -15.84
C THR A 64 -16.04 16.18 -16.84
N ASP A 65 -17.12 15.46 -16.48
CA ASP A 65 -17.70 14.36 -17.26
C ASP A 65 -16.74 13.17 -17.44
N ASN A 66 -15.78 13.02 -16.53
CA ASN A 66 -14.83 11.91 -16.51
C ASN A 66 -15.31 10.77 -15.61
N GLY A 67 -14.93 9.54 -15.95
CA GLY A 67 -15.26 8.31 -15.22
C GLY A 67 -14.02 7.53 -14.79
N GLY A 68 -14.22 6.50 -13.97
CA GLY A 68 -13.19 5.54 -13.60
C GLY A 68 -12.01 6.17 -12.85
N ALA A 69 -10.80 5.73 -13.16
CA ALA A 69 -9.57 6.19 -12.51
C ALA A 69 -9.33 7.70 -12.70
N ASP A 70 -9.65 8.26 -13.87
CA ASP A 70 -9.49 9.69 -14.14
C ASP A 70 -10.38 10.54 -13.20
N ALA A 71 -11.64 10.12 -13.04
CA ALA A 71 -12.55 10.77 -12.10
C ALA A 71 -12.03 10.66 -10.66
N LEU A 72 -11.48 9.51 -10.28
CA LEU A 72 -11.00 9.26 -8.94
C LEU A 72 -9.80 10.17 -8.60
N ALA A 73 -8.84 10.30 -9.52
CA ALA A 73 -7.69 11.19 -9.36
C ALA A 73 -8.11 12.66 -9.21
N GLU A 74 -9.14 13.09 -9.93
CA GLU A 74 -9.69 14.45 -9.81
C GLU A 74 -10.42 14.69 -8.49
N LEU A 75 -10.96 13.63 -7.87
CA LEU A 75 -11.67 13.71 -6.59
C LEU A 75 -10.74 13.67 -5.38
N ALA A 76 -9.50 13.18 -5.54
CA ALA A 76 -8.45 13.13 -4.52
C ALA A 76 -7.86 14.52 -4.20
N VAL A 77 -8.74 15.51 -4.00
CA VAL A 77 -8.35 16.88 -3.64
C VAL A 77 -8.16 16.96 -2.12
N PRO A 78 -7.02 17.43 -1.61
CA PRO A 78 -6.84 17.58 -0.17
C PRO A 78 -7.85 18.55 0.46
N GLY A 79 -8.34 18.22 1.65
CA GLY A 79 -9.15 19.11 2.48
C GLY A 79 -10.48 18.50 2.92
N PRO A 80 -11.35 19.29 3.57
CA PRO A 80 -12.61 18.78 4.04
C PRO A 80 -13.60 18.55 2.89
N HIS A 81 -14.20 17.36 2.90
CA HIS A 81 -15.24 16.92 1.98
C HIS A 81 -16.55 16.76 2.72
N ARG A 82 -17.66 17.15 2.11
CA ARG A 82 -18.96 16.61 2.48
C ARG A 82 -19.16 15.30 1.72
N VAL A 83 -19.37 14.22 2.46
CA VAL A 83 -19.70 12.90 1.92
C VAL A 83 -21.11 12.53 2.35
N GLU A 84 -21.93 12.15 1.38
CA GLU A 84 -23.30 11.69 1.63
C GLU A 84 -23.50 10.29 1.02
N LEU A 85 -24.04 9.36 1.80
CA LEU A 85 -24.29 7.97 1.40
C LEU A 85 -25.78 7.77 1.17
N TYR A 86 -26.12 7.19 0.03
CA TYR A 86 -27.49 6.89 -0.39
C TYR A 86 -27.64 5.40 -0.68
N ALA A 87 -28.71 4.78 -0.17
CA ALA A 87 -29.13 3.45 -0.59
C ALA A 87 -30.04 3.55 -1.82
N VAL A 88 -29.91 2.60 -2.74
CA VAL A 88 -30.80 2.45 -3.89
C VAL A 88 -31.07 0.98 -4.15
N ASP A 89 -32.08 0.70 -4.97
CA ASP A 89 -32.27 -0.63 -5.53
C ASP A 89 -31.11 -0.97 -6.48
N ALA A 90 -30.56 -2.18 -6.38
CA ALA A 90 -29.43 -2.64 -7.20
C ALA A 90 -29.70 -2.47 -8.70
N ALA A 91 -30.92 -2.80 -9.14
CA ALA A 91 -31.29 -2.73 -10.56
C ALA A 91 -31.29 -1.29 -11.12
N ALA A 92 -31.31 -0.28 -10.24
CA ALA A 92 -31.18 1.12 -10.64
C ALA A 92 -29.74 1.50 -11.03
N LEU A 93 -28.75 0.66 -10.72
CA LEU A 93 -27.33 0.87 -11.00
C LEU A 93 -26.78 -0.05 -12.11
N ASP A 94 -27.47 -1.15 -12.46
CA ASP A 94 -27.01 -2.14 -13.45
C ASP A 94 -26.44 -1.51 -14.73
N ALA A 95 -27.21 -0.64 -15.38
CA ALA A 95 -26.80 0.00 -16.63
C ALA A 95 -25.53 0.87 -16.48
N ALA A 96 -25.30 1.44 -15.30
CA ALA A 96 -24.09 2.20 -15.02
C ALA A 96 -22.90 1.26 -14.69
N HIS A 97 -23.16 0.14 -14.02
CA HIS A 97 -22.15 -0.88 -13.66
C HIS A 97 -21.65 -1.68 -14.86
N GLU A 98 -22.42 -1.73 -15.95
CA GLU A 98 -22.01 -2.30 -17.24
C GLU A 98 -21.06 -1.39 -18.04
N ALA A 99 -20.93 -0.11 -17.68
CA ALA A 99 -20.08 0.83 -18.40
C ALA A 99 -18.61 0.73 -17.95
N ASP A 100 -17.80 -0.05 -18.67
CA ASP A 100 -16.39 -0.29 -18.33
C ASP A 100 -15.57 1.00 -18.16
N ALA A 101 -15.85 2.04 -18.93
CA ALA A 101 -15.15 3.33 -18.85
C ALA A 101 -15.35 4.06 -17.51
N LEU A 102 -16.37 3.68 -16.71
CA LEU A 102 -16.63 4.27 -15.40
C LEU A 102 -16.04 3.45 -14.26
N ARG A 103 -15.61 2.21 -14.54
CA ARG A 103 -15.22 1.25 -13.51
C ARG A 103 -13.96 1.68 -12.79
N VAL A 104 -13.94 1.33 -11.51
CA VAL A 104 -12.77 1.43 -10.65
C VAL A 104 -12.44 0.06 -10.08
N THR A 105 -11.19 -0.19 -9.75
CA THR A 105 -10.83 -1.42 -9.04
C THR A 105 -11.33 -1.36 -7.58
N PRO A 106 -11.60 -2.50 -6.92
CA PRO A 106 -12.20 -2.51 -5.59
C PRO A 106 -11.40 -1.71 -4.55
N GLY A 107 -10.07 -1.80 -4.59
CA GLY A 107 -9.19 -1.12 -3.62
C GLY A 107 -8.93 0.36 -3.93
N SER A 108 -9.06 0.80 -5.19
CA SER A 108 -8.52 2.11 -5.60
C SER A 108 -9.19 3.28 -4.90
N VAL A 109 -10.50 3.21 -4.61
CA VAL A 109 -11.21 4.31 -3.93
C VAL A 109 -10.67 4.55 -2.52
N ALA A 110 -10.33 3.49 -1.79
CA ALA A 110 -9.74 3.60 -0.46
C ALA A 110 -8.30 4.11 -0.52
N THR A 111 -7.53 3.71 -1.55
CA THR A 111 -6.19 4.25 -1.79
C THR A 111 -6.24 5.76 -2.09
N GLU A 112 -7.03 6.17 -3.07
CA GLU A 112 -6.98 7.54 -3.60
C GLU A 112 -7.67 8.58 -2.71
N LEU A 113 -8.80 8.24 -2.06
CA LEU A 113 -9.61 9.22 -1.31
C LEU A 113 -9.44 9.13 0.20
N ALA A 114 -8.85 8.04 0.68
CA ALA A 114 -8.70 7.74 2.09
C ALA A 114 -7.25 7.51 2.51
N ASP A 115 -6.33 7.29 1.56
CA ASP A 115 -4.93 6.93 1.84
C ASP A 115 -4.84 5.78 2.86
N ASP A 116 -5.77 4.82 2.75
CA ASP A 116 -5.98 3.74 3.72
C ASP A 116 -5.77 2.36 3.06
N PRO A 117 -4.52 1.83 3.09
CA PRO A 117 -4.21 0.56 2.45
C PRO A 117 -4.93 -0.62 3.12
N ALA A 118 -5.18 -0.57 4.44
CA ALA A 118 -5.88 -1.64 5.14
C ALA A 118 -7.36 -1.70 4.74
N LEU A 119 -7.99 -0.55 4.50
CA LEU A 119 -9.34 -0.51 3.94
C LEU A 119 -9.35 -1.02 2.51
N ALA A 120 -8.36 -0.65 1.68
CA ALA A 120 -8.24 -1.15 0.31
C ALA A 120 -8.16 -2.69 0.26
N ASP A 121 -7.33 -3.29 1.13
CA ASP A 121 -7.20 -4.76 1.26
C ASP A 121 -8.54 -5.42 1.59
N ARG A 122 -9.25 -4.90 2.60
CA ARG A 122 -10.56 -5.43 3.00
C ARG A 122 -11.60 -5.31 1.89
N THR A 123 -11.56 -4.22 1.12
CA THR A 123 -12.48 -4.01 0.00
C THR A 123 -12.18 -4.96 -1.15
N ARG A 124 -10.90 -5.29 -1.42
CA ARG A 124 -10.54 -6.33 -2.40
C ARG A 124 -11.00 -7.72 -1.95
N GLU A 125 -10.82 -8.06 -0.68
CA GLU A 125 -11.26 -9.35 -0.12
C GLU A 125 -12.78 -9.54 -0.19
N ALA A 126 -13.54 -8.46 -0.02
CA ALA A 126 -15.00 -8.49 -0.14
C ALA A 126 -15.50 -8.47 -1.59
N ALA A 127 -14.64 -8.18 -2.57
CA ALA A 127 -15.04 -8.08 -3.96
C ALA A 127 -15.40 -9.46 -4.55
N PRO A 128 -16.37 -9.53 -5.46
CA PRO A 128 -16.61 -10.74 -6.26
C PRO A 128 -15.33 -11.22 -6.96
N ASP A 129 -15.17 -12.55 -7.12
CA ASP A 129 -13.93 -13.15 -7.65
C ASP A 129 -13.49 -12.57 -9.00
N ASP A 130 -14.44 -12.29 -9.90
CA ASP A 130 -14.20 -11.70 -11.21
C ASP A 130 -13.65 -10.26 -11.14
N ARG A 131 -13.94 -9.55 -10.04
CA ARG A 131 -13.47 -8.20 -9.75
C ARG A 131 -12.14 -8.20 -9.00
N ALA A 132 -11.91 -9.18 -8.13
CA ALA A 132 -10.65 -9.32 -7.38
C ALA A 132 -9.47 -9.60 -8.32
N THR A 133 -9.64 -10.49 -9.30
CA THR A 133 -8.58 -10.85 -10.25
C THR A 133 -8.17 -9.73 -11.21
N ALA A 134 -9.07 -8.77 -11.48
CA ALA A 134 -8.77 -7.65 -12.38
C ALA A 134 -7.85 -6.59 -11.75
N ASP A 135 -7.78 -6.52 -10.41
CA ASP A 135 -6.87 -5.62 -9.69
C ASP A 135 -5.47 -6.26 -9.55
N ASP A 136 -5.42 -7.55 -9.19
CA ASP A 136 -4.15 -8.27 -9.00
C ASP A 136 -3.50 -8.72 -10.32
N GLY A 137 -4.29 -8.97 -11.37
CA GLY A 137 -3.81 -9.55 -12.63
C GLY A 137 -2.86 -8.64 -13.40
N ASP A 138 -3.18 -7.34 -13.55
CA ASP A 138 -2.33 -6.41 -14.30
C ASP A 138 -0.99 -6.14 -13.58
N ASP A 139 -0.99 -6.00 -12.26
CA ASP A 139 0.23 -5.77 -11.48
C ASP A 139 1.08 -7.04 -11.34
N ALA A 140 0.47 -8.20 -11.08
CA ALA A 140 1.19 -9.47 -10.98
C ALA A 140 1.77 -9.90 -12.33
N ASP A 141 1.05 -9.69 -13.44
CA ASP A 141 1.55 -9.98 -14.78
C ASP A 141 2.67 -9.02 -15.18
N ALA A 142 2.60 -7.73 -14.79
CA ALA A 142 3.69 -6.78 -15.02
C ALA A 142 4.97 -7.15 -14.23
N VAL A 143 4.82 -7.56 -12.96
CA VAL A 143 5.95 -8.05 -12.14
C VAL A 143 6.50 -9.35 -12.71
N ALA A 144 5.64 -10.29 -13.12
CA ALA A 144 6.06 -11.53 -13.76
C ALA A 144 6.84 -11.26 -15.06
N ALA A 145 6.31 -10.42 -15.95
CA ALA A 145 6.98 -10.02 -17.18
C ALA A 145 8.31 -9.29 -16.93
N PHE A 146 8.40 -8.47 -15.87
CA PHE A 146 9.66 -7.86 -15.45
C PHE A 146 10.65 -8.90 -14.92
N LEU A 147 10.20 -9.88 -14.14
CA LEU A 147 11.04 -10.96 -13.60
C LEU A 147 11.49 -11.96 -14.67
N GLU A 148 10.75 -12.09 -15.77
CA GLU A 148 11.13 -12.90 -16.93
C GLU A 148 12.21 -12.23 -17.82
N ASP A 149 12.45 -10.93 -17.64
CA ASP A 149 13.50 -10.18 -18.36
C ASP A 149 14.84 -10.20 -17.59
N ASP A 150 15.48 -11.36 -17.60
CA ASP A 150 16.78 -11.60 -16.94
C ASP A 150 17.86 -10.60 -17.38
N ASP A 151 17.85 -10.18 -18.65
CA ASP A 151 18.82 -9.24 -19.22
C ASP A 151 18.65 -7.84 -18.62
N ARG A 152 17.40 -7.35 -18.50
CA ARG A 152 17.11 -6.08 -17.84
C ARG A 152 17.46 -6.10 -16.36
N ILE A 153 17.20 -7.20 -15.66
CA ILE A 153 17.58 -7.36 -14.25
C ILE A 153 19.10 -7.34 -14.10
N ALA A 154 19.84 -8.00 -14.98
CA ALA A 154 21.30 -8.00 -14.97
C ALA A 154 21.89 -6.59 -15.17
N ALA A 155 21.32 -5.82 -16.10
CA ALA A 155 21.73 -4.43 -16.33
C ALA A 155 21.51 -3.53 -15.10
N ILE A 156 20.34 -3.63 -14.45
CA ILE A 156 20.04 -2.87 -13.22
C ILE A 156 21.00 -3.26 -12.08
N ARG A 157 21.30 -4.56 -11.93
CA ARG A 157 22.26 -5.03 -10.92
C ARG A 157 23.67 -4.48 -11.14
N GLU A 158 24.14 -4.42 -12.38
CA GLU A 158 25.47 -3.87 -12.64
C GLU A 158 25.52 -2.36 -12.42
N GLN A 159 24.49 -1.63 -12.87
CA GLN A 159 24.37 -0.20 -12.59
C GLN A 159 24.37 0.07 -11.08
N ALA A 160 23.61 -0.70 -10.29
CA ALA A 160 23.58 -0.56 -8.84
C ALA A 160 24.96 -0.83 -8.20
N ARG A 161 25.75 -1.78 -8.73
CA ARG A 161 27.11 -2.05 -8.24
C ARG A 161 28.07 -0.92 -8.58
N GLU A 162 28.00 -0.36 -9.78
CA GLU A 162 28.82 0.79 -10.18
C GLU A 162 28.52 2.04 -9.34
N GLU A 163 27.24 2.32 -9.11
CA GLU A 163 26.80 3.42 -8.24
C GLU A 163 27.25 3.20 -6.79
N ALA A 164 27.16 1.97 -6.26
CA ALA A 164 27.62 1.64 -4.93
C ALA A 164 29.15 1.84 -4.78
N ARG A 165 29.94 1.38 -5.76
CA ARG A 165 31.40 1.62 -5.79
C ARG A 165 31.73 3.10 -5.84
N THR A 166 31.00 3.87 -6.65
CA THR A 166 31.20 5.32 -6.78
C THR A 166 30.90 6.03 -5.45
N ARG A 167 29.78 5.71 -4.78
CA ARG A 167 29.48 6.29 -3.45
C ARG A 167 30.46 5.84 -2.38
N ALA A 168 30.92 4.58 -2.42
CA ALA A 168 31.93 4.10 -1.50
C ALA A 168 33.23 4.90 -1.63
N ALA A 169 33.67 5.20 -2.86
CA ALA A 169 34.82 6.05 -3.14
C ALA A 169 34.61 7.49 -2.67
N GLU A 170 33.41 8.05 -2.88
CA GLU A 170 33.06 9.39 -2.39
C GLU A 170 33.07 9.47 -0.86
N TRP A 171 32.74 8.38 -0.17
CA TRP A 171 32.62 8.34 1.29
C TRP A 171 33.86 7.73 1.98
N GLY A 172 34.87 7.31 1.21
CA GLY A 172 36.10 6.70 1.73
C GLY A 172 35.91 5.31 2.33
N PHE A 173 34.91 4.56 1.86
CA PHE A 173 34.61 3.17 2.28
C PHE A 173 35.23 2.12 1.34
N ASP A 174 36.19 2.49 0.49
CA ASP A 174 36.85 1.58 -0.46
C ASP A 174 37.52 0.39 0.22
N ASP A 175 38.01 0.58 1.45
CA ASP A 175 38.72 -0.43 2.23
C ASP A 175 37.77 -1.54 2.75
N ALA A 176 36.48 -1.20 2.99
CA ALA A 176 35.47 -2.15 3.46
C ALA A 176 34.96 -3.08 2.35
N LEU A 177 35.15 -2.72 1.08
CA LEU A 177 34.85 -3.55 -0.09
C LEU A 177 36.02 -4.45 -0.48
N ALA A 178 37.24 -4.14 -0.01
CA ALA A 178 38.45 -4.93 -0.27
C ALA A 178 38.57 -6.16 0.67
N ASP A 179 38.02 -6.07 1.88
CA ASP A 179 38.14 -7.11 2.92
C ASP A 179 37.30 -8.38 2.63
N ASP A 180 36.25 -8.29 1.80
CA ASP A 180 35.42 -9.44 1.39
C ASP A 180 36.06 -10.27 0.27
N ALA A 181 37.13 -9.77 -0.36
CA ALA A 181 37.87 -10.46 -1.43
C ALA A 181 39.09 -11.24 -0.93
N VAL A 182 39.42 -11.19 0.37
CA VAL A 182 40.61 -11.84 0.95
C VAL A 182 40.22 -12.94 1.93
N VAL A 183 39.55 -13.98 1.43
CA VAL A 183 39.56 -15.29 2.10
C VAL A 183 40.25 -16.29 1.19
N ASP A 184 41.58 -16.15 1.05
CA ASP A 184 42.42 -17.25 0.59
C ASP A 184 43.76 -17.31 1.33
N ASP A 185 43.92 -18.46 1.97
CA ASP A 185 45.12 -19.22 2.27
C ASP A 185 46.49 -18.55 2.09
N SER A 186 47.21 -18.37 3.21
CA SER A 186 48.67 -18.57 3.26
C SER A 186 49.16 -18.66 4.70
N GLY A 187 49.42 -19.89 5.14
CA GLY A 187 50.22 -20.16 6.32
C GLY A 187 51.65 -19.61 6.20
N GLY A 188 52.24 -19.25 7.34
CA GLY A 188 53.59 -18.69 7.40
C GLY A 188 54.09 -18.59 8.83
N ASP A 189 54.61 -19.72 9.29
CA ASP A 189 55.44 -20.01 10.45
C ASP A 189 56.24 -18.84 11.07
N GLY A 190 56.24 -18.79 12.40
CA GLY A 190 56.92 -17.78 13.22
C GLY A 190 57.06 -18.21 14.67
N VAL A 191 57.69 -19.37 14.90
CA VAL A 191 58.19 -19.80 16.22
C VAL A 191 59.19 -18.77 16.76
N LEU A 192 58.94 -18.22 17.95
CA LEU A 192 59.99 -17.93 18.93
C LEU A 192 59.53 -18.25 20.35
N ALA A 193 60.47 -18.81 21.09
CA ALA A 193 60.32 -19.60 22.29
C ALA A 193 59.94 -18.81 23.56
N ASN A 194 59.15 -19.51 24.36
CA ASN A 194 59.04 -19.57 25.82
C ASN A 194 60.25 -19.08 26.65
N ASP A 195 59.98 -18.28 27.69
CA ASP A 195 60.57 -18.41 29.03
C ASP A 195 59.64 -17.72 30.06
N SER A 196 58.76 -18.45 30.76
CA SER A 196 58.92 -19.06 32.09
C SER A 196 58.75 -18.12 33.30
N GLY A 197 57.71 -18.40 34.10
CA GLY A 197 57.64 -18.18 35.55
C GLY A 197 56.66 -17.09 36.00
N GLY A 198 55.59 -17.36 36.75
CA GLY A 198 55.11 -18.58 37.38
C GLY A 198 54.01 -18.24 38.40
N ASP A 199 53.17 -19.24 38.70
CA ASP A 199 52.44 -19.46 39.96
C ASP A 199 51.39 -18.41 40.40
N GLY A 200 50.13 -18.70 40.69
CA GLY A 200 49.39 -19.94 40.89
C GLY A 200 48.04 -19.60 41.57
N VAL A 201 47.24 -20.63 41.84
CA VAL A 201 46.08 -20.69 42.75
C VAL A 201 44.67 -20.44 42.17
N LEU A 202 44.11 -21.56 41.70
CA LEU A 202 42.81 -22.19 42.03
C LEU A 202 41.87 -21.48 43.03
N GLU A 203 40.60 -21.34 42.64
CA GLU A 203 39.37 -21.56 43.47
C GLU A 203 38.18 -21.52 42.49
N ASP A 204 37.70 -22.66 41.98
CA ASP A 204 36.56 -23.45 42.51
C ASP A 204 35.61 -22.72 43.48
N GLY A 205 34.33 -22.68 43.11
CA GLY A 205 33.28 -21.96 43.83
C GLY A 205 31.92 -22.15 43.16
N SER A 206 31.36 -23.34 43.39
CA SER A 206 29.99 -23.76 43.10
C SER A 206 28.89 -22.80 43.61
N GLU A 207 27.64 -23.12 43.22
CA GLU A 207 26.36 -22.83 43.92
C GLU A 207 25.76 -21.42 43.69
N ARG A 208 24.49 -21.19 43.31
CA ARG A 208 23.20 -21.91 43.40
C ARG A 208 22.21 -21.38 42.32
N ASP A 209 21.37 -22.23 41.70
CA ASP A 209 19.95 -22.50 42.07
C ASP A 209 19.07 -21.21 42.07
N GLN A 210 18.38 -20.87 40.98
CA GLN A 210 17.01 -21.27 40.57
C GLN A 210 15.92 -20.23 40.90
N PRO A 211 14.73 -20.32 40.24
CA PRO A 211 13.87 -19.19 39.87
C PRO A 211 12.58 -19.07 40.70
N ALA A 212 11.86 -17.95 40.55
CA ALA A 212 10.41 -17.82 40.72
C ALA A 212 9.99 -16.45 40.13
N ASP A 213 9.20 -16.31 39.07
CA ASP A 213 7.79 -16.69 38.94
C ASP A 213 6.89 -15.88 39.90
N ARG A 214 6.12 -14.92 39.36
CA ARG A 214 4.65 -14.87 39.45
C ARG A 214 3.99 -13.48 39.27
N PHE A 215 2.95 -13.54 38.44
CA PHE A 215 1.65 -12.83 38.41
C PHE A 215 1.59 -11.34 38.08
#